data_AF-A0A9P4P0G0-F1
#
_entry.id   AF-A0A9P4P0G0-F1
#
_cell.length_a   1.000
_cell.length_b   1.000
_cell.length_c   1.000
_cell.angle_alpha   90.00
_cell.angle_beta   90.00
_cell.angle_gamma   90.00
#
_symmetry.space_group_name_H-M   'P 1'
#
loop_
_entity.id
_entity.type
_entity.pdbx_description
1 polymer ?
#
loop_
_entity_poly.entity_id
_entity_poly.type
_entity_poly.pdbx_seq_one_letter_code
_entity_poly.pdbx_strand_id
1 'polypeptide(L)'
;NCPPYEAVSYVWGSYAALHRIRLNDRWFWIRDNLYKFLEHAAQGKILIKGLLSNPYRPQYLWIDQICIDQSSGSEKNHQVQAMASIFERAERVVCWLGQSDTDTNLGMDLIAEYVMLRAKHGYDWTRNAKMSENAAQRGIRNIFFRPYWHRLWIAQEFIL
;
A
#
# COMPACT_ATOMS: atom_id res chain seq x y z
N ASN A 1 21.49 0.31 13.79
CA ASN A 1 20.64 1.27 13.05
C ASN A 1 20.16 0.63 11.76
N CYS A 2 18.85 0.60 11.53
CA CYS A 2 18.25 0.19 10.26
C CYS A 2 18.48 1.32 9.24
N PRO A 3 18.85 1.03 7.97
CA PRO A 3 18.84 2.05 6.94
C PRO A 3 17.41 2.59 6.73
N PRO A 4 17.24 3.81 6.19
CA PRO A 4 15.93 4.34 5.85
C PRO A 4 15.18 3.42 4.88
N TYR A 5 13.87 3.28 5.09
CA TYR A 5 13.01 2.37 4.34
C TYR A 5 11.58 2.90 4.21
N GLU A 6 10.85 2.37 3.24
CA GLU A 6 9.39 2.54 3.13
C GLU A 6 8.70 1.24 3.55
N ALA A 7 7.63 1.34 4.34
CA ALA A 7 6.83 0.17 4.71
C ALA A 7 5.69 -0.04 3.71
N VAL A 8 5.44 -1.30 3.32
CA VAL A 8 4.32 -1.63 2.43
C VAL A 8 3.16 -2.18 3.26
N SER A 9 2.03 -1.48 3.25
CA SER A 9 0.78 -2.01 3.79
C SER A 9 -0.08 -2.59 2.67
N TYR A 10 -0.52 -3.84 2.85
CA TYR A 10 -1.32 -4.55 1.87
C TYR A 10 -2.05 -5.75 2.49
N VAL A 11 -3.08 -6.24 1.81
CA VAL A 11 -3.72 -7.52 2.17
C VAL A 11 -2.86 -8.67 1.64
N TRP A 12 -2.54 -9.65 2.46
CA TRP A 12 -1.76 -10.81 2.01
C TRP A 12 -2.42 -11.58 0.87
N GLY A 13 -3.75 -11.65 0.85
CA GLY A 13 -4.53 -12.40 -0.12
C GLY A 13 -4.48 -13.91 0.14
N SER A 14 -4.95 -14.67 -0.85
CA SER A 14 -5.11 -16.13 -0.77
C SER A 14 -3.77 -16.86 -0.61
N TYR A 15 -3.77 -17.92 0.20
CA TYR A 15 -2.65 -18.86 0.33
C TYR A 15 -2.51 -19.79 -0.90
N ALA A 16 -3.56 -19.94 -1.70
CA ALA A 16 -3.60 -20.88 -2.82
C ALA A 16 -2.83 -20.39 -4.06
N ALA A 17 -2.50 -19.09 -4.13
CA ALA A 17 -1.83 -18.49 -5.27
C ALA A 17 -0.45 -17.98 -4.86
N LEU A 18 0.58 -18.78 -5.16
CA LEU A 18 1.98 -18.49 -4.85
C LEU A 18 2.78 -18.21 -6.13
N HIS A 19 3.65 -17.21 -6.05
CA HIS A 19 4.59 -16.81 -7.09
C HIS A 19 6.01 -16.85 -6.53
N ARG A 20 7.01 -17.06 -7.41
CA ARG A 20 8.42 -17.02 -7.02
C ARG A 20 9.06 -15.71 -7.41
N ILE A 21 9.79 -15.14 -6.47
CA ILE A 21 10.70 -14.02 -6.71
C ILE A 21 12.14 -14.41 -6.37
N ARG A 22 13.10 -13.66 -6.89
CA ARG A 22 14.51 -13.81 -6.57
C ARG A 22 14.88 -12.84 -5.46
N LEU A 23 15.36 -13.37 -4.33
CA LEU A 23 15.90 -12.59 -3.21
C LEU A 23 17.33 -13.06 -2.93
N ASN A 24 18.33 -12.20 -3.10
CA ASN A 24 19.74 -12.53 -2.85
C ASN A 24 20.15 -13.91 -3.42
N ASP A 25 19.85 -14.13 -4.70
CA ASP A 25 20.11 -15.39 -5.42
C ASP A 25 19.38 -16.65 -4.92
N ARG A 26 18.34 -16.48 -4.11
CA ARG A 26 17.46 -17.57 -3.66
C ARG A 26 16.05 -17.35 -4.16
N TRP A 27 15.35 -18.47 -4.38
CA TRP A 27 13.93 -18.43 -4.68
C TRP A 27 13.15 -18.25 -3.40
N PHE A 28 12.25 -17.28 -3.40
CA PHE A 28 11.34 -17.00 -2.29
C PHE A 28 9.90 -16.99 -2.79
N TRP A 29 9.01 -17.61 -2.02
CA TRP A 29 7.60 -17.71 -2.37
C TRP A 29 6.82 -16.56 -1.74
N ILE A 30 6.06 -15.86 -2.57
CA ILE A 30 5.16 -14.79 -2.15
C ILE A 30 3.75 -15.06 -2.65
N ARG A 31 2.78 -14.41 -2.05
CA ARG A 31 1.38 -14.49 -2.47
C ARG A 31 1.10 -13.59 -3.65
N ASP A 32 0.04 -13.92 -4.39
CA ASP A 32 -0.42 -13.21 -5.57
C ASP A 32 -0.57 -11.71 -5.39
N ASN A 33 -1.14 -11.23 -4.27
CA ASN A 33 -1.32 -9.79 -4.11
C ASN A 33 0.02 -9.04 -3.94
N LEU A 34 0.99 -9.64 -3.24
CA LEU A 34 2.34 -9.07 -3.13
C LEU A 34 3.06 -9.13 -4.47
N TYR A 35 2.91 -10.22 -5.22
CA TYR A 35 3.50 -10.34 -6.55
C TYR A 35 3.01 -9.24 -7.49
N LYS A 36 1.70 -9.01 -7.53
CA LYS A 36 1.08 -7.94 -8.32
C LYS A 36 1.57 -6.55 -7.91
N PHE A 37 1.75 -6.32 -6.60
CA PHE A 37 2.36 -5.08 -6.11
C PHE A 37 3.80 -4.92 -6.64
N LEU A 38 4.64 -5.95 -6.50
CA LEU A 38 6.04 -5.89 -6.94
C LEU A 38 6.19 -5.72 -8.46
N GLU A 39 5.34 -6.39 -9.24
CA GLU A 39 5.27 -6.20 -10.69
C GLU A 39 4.90 -4.75 -11.05
N HIS A 40 3.87 -4.22 -10.40
CA HIS A 40 3.43 -2.85 -10.62
C HIS A 40 4.49 -1.81 -10.17
N ALA A 41 5.19 -2.08 -9.07
CA ALA A 41 6.31 -1.30 -8.57
C ALA A 41 7.48 -1.27 -9.57
N ALA A 42 7.87 -2.44 -10.09
CA ALA A 42 8.98 -2.60 -11.02
C ALA A 42 8.73 -1.91 -12.37
N GLN A 43 7.47 -1.83 -12.82
CA GLN A 43 7.09 -1.10 -14.04
C GLN A 43 7.16 0.43 -13.90
N GLY A 44 7.52 0.95 -12.72
CA GLY A 44 7.61 2.40 -12.47
C GLY A 44 6.24 3.10 -12.45
N LYS A 45 5.15 2.33 -12.29
CA LYS A 45 3.77 2.84 -12.20
C LYS A 45 3.40 3.27 -10.79
N ILE A 46 4.13 2.80 -9.78
CA ILE A 46 4.12 3.42 -8.45
C ILE A 46 5.14 4.57 -8.46
N LEU A 47 4.93 5.58 -7.61
CA LEU A 47 5.92 6.60 -7.20
C LEU A 47 7.18 6.00 -6.49
N ILE A 48 7.53 4.76 -6.84
CA ILE A 48 8.75 4.00 -6.61
C ILE A 48 9.78 4.30 -7.72
N LYS A 49 9.41 5.02 -8.79
CA LYS A 49 10.41 5.56 -9.74
C LYS A 49 11.46 6.46 -9.05
N GLY A 50 11.15 7.01 -7.88
CA GLY A 50 12.14 7.60 -6.98
C GLY A 50 13.11 6.59 -6.36
N LEU A 51 12.68 5.38 -6.02
CA LEU A 51 13.50 4.36 -5.36
C LEU A 51 14.60 3.77 -6.25
N LEU A 52 14.37 3.70 -7.56
CA LEU A 52 15.34 3.13 -8.52
C LEU A 52 16.08 4.18 -9.35
N SER A 53 15.68 5.46 -9.28
CA SER A 53 16.24 6.52 -10.13
C SER A 53 16.57 7.83 -9.41
N ASN A 54 16.17 8.00 -8.14
CA ASN A 54 16.55 9.15 -7.33
C ASN A 54 17.50 8.69 -6.19
N PRO A 55 18.76 9.16 -6.17
CA PRO A 55 19.74 8.76 -5.15
C PRO A 55 19.38 9.22 -3.73
N TYR A 56 18.37 10.08 -3.56
CA TYR A 56 17.92 10.62 -2.27
C TYR A 56 16.67 9.92 -1.70
N ARG A 57 16.22 8.80 -2.28
CA ARG A 57 15.07 8.01 -1.79
C ARG A 57 15.54 6.71 -1.12
N PRO A 58 14.81 6.20 -0.13
CA PRO A 58 15.24 5.08 0.72
C PRO A 58 15.22 3.77 -0.06
N GLN A 59 16.37 3.21 -0.47
CA GLN A 59 16.46 2.05 -1.38
C GLN A 59 15.80 0.74 -0.87
N TYR A 60 15.23 0.72 0.33
CA TYR A 60 14.72 -0.46 1.00
C TYR A 60 13.21 -0.40 1.18
N LEU A 61 12.55 -1.51 0.87
CA LEU A 61 11.15 -1.76 1.23
C LEU A 61 11.10 -2.73 2.39
N TRP A 62 10.31 -2.39 3.40
CA TRP A 62 9.91 -3.33 4.43
C TRP A 62 8.56 -3.95 4.05
N ILE A 63 8.56 -5.26 3.85
CA ILE A 63 7.40 -6.06 3.48
C ILE A 63 7.34 -7.23 4.44
N ASP A 64 6.30 -7.29 5.27
CA ASP A 64 6.14 -8.29 6.34
C ASP A 64 6.36 -9.75 5.89
N GLN A 65 5.81 -10.16 4.74
CA GLN A 65 5.93 -11.51 4.20
C GLN A 65 7.37 -11.86 3.79
N ILE A 66 8.24 -10.88 3.58
CA ILE A 66 9.65 -11.05 3.21
C ILE A 66 10.55 -10.83 4.42
N CYS A 67 10.31 -9.78 5.20
CA CYS A 67 11.19 -9.34 6.29
C CYS A 67 10.99 -10.11 7.60
N ILE A 68 9.86 -10.78 7.79
CA ILE A 68 9.58 -11.60 8.97
C ILE A 68 9.70 -13.07 8.60
N ASP A 69 10.45 -13.85 9.37
CA ASP A 69 10.45 -15.30 9.25
C ASP A 69 9.07 -15.86 9.60
N GLN A 70 8.33 -16.25 8.56
CA GLN A 70 6.99 -16.79 8.68
C GLN A 70 6.94 -18.20 9.28
N SER A 71 8.08 -18.90 9.34
CA SER A 71 8.20 -20.23 9.92
C SER A 71 8.43 -20.20 11.43
N SER A 72 8.94 -19.09 11.96
CA SER A 72 9.23 -18.88 13.38
C SER A 72 8.07 -18.18 14.08
N GLY A 73 7.24 -18.95 14.79
CA GLY A 73 6.16 -18.38 15.60
C GLY A 73 6.65 -17.38 16.66
N SER A 74 7.85 -17.61 17.21
CA SER A 74 8.47 -16.69 18.16
C SER A 74 8.83 -15.36 17.51
N GLU A 75 9.52 -15.36 16.37
CA GLU A 75 9.86 -14.13 15.66
C GLU A 75 8.61 -13.40 15.20
N LYS A 76 7.65 -14.12 14.62
CA LYS A 76 6.39 -13.54 14.17
C LYS A 76 5.69 -12.81 15.30
N ASN A 77 5.60 -13.39 16.48
CA ASN A 77 4.96 -12.75 17.63
C ASN A 77 5.72 -11.49 18.08
N HIS A 78 7.06 -11.54 18.13
CA HIS A 78 7.87 -10.37 18.44
C HIS A 78 7.70 -9.25 17.38
N GLN A 79 7.70 -9.59 16.09
CA GLN A 79 7.55 -8.63 15.00
C GLN A 79 6.14 -8.01 14.97
N VAL A 80 5.10 -8.81 15.26
CA VAL A 80 3.73 -8.30 15.39
C VAL A 80 3.61 -7.31 16.54
N GLN A 81 4.28 -7.56 17.68
CA GLN A 81 4.33 -6.59 18.78
C GLN A 81 5.11 -5.32 18.41
N ALA A 82 6.12 -5.44 17.55
CA ALA A 82 6.93 -4.31 17.07
C ALA A 82 6.30 -3.54 15.89
N MET A 83 5.19 -4.02 15.32
CA MET A 83 4.62 -3.53 14.06
C MET A 83 4.40 -2.01 14.07
N ALA A 84 3.80 -1.49 15.15
CA ALA A 84 3.59 -0.06 15.35
C ALA A 84 4.90 0.74 15.16
N SER A 85 5.97 0.33 15.83
CA SER A 85 7.27 1.01 15.75
C SER A 85 7.94 0.88 14.39
N ILE A 86 7.66 -0.19 13.64
CA ILE A 86 8.18 -0.39 12.29
C ILE A 86 7.50 0.60 11.35
N PHE A 87 6.18 0.71 11.41
CA PHE A 87 5.44 1.64 10.57
C PHE A 87 5.74 3.11 10.94
N GLU A 88 5.85 3.42 12.23
CA GLU A 88 6.23 4.75 12.72
C GLU A 88 7.63 5.19 12.26
N ARG A 89 8.58 4.25 12.15
CA ARG A 89 9.96 4.54 11.74
C ARG A 89 10.18 4.50 10.23
N ALA A 90 9.18 4.12 9.45
CA ALA A 90 9.26 4.17 8.00
C ALA A 90 9.24 5.62 7.53
N GLU A 91 10.00 5.96 6.48
CA GLU A 91 9.94 7.32 5.91
C GLU A 91 8.56 7.64 5.34
N ARG A 92 7.88 6.60 4.85
CA ARG A 92 6.46 6.61 4.48
C ARG A 92 5.90 5.20 4.45
N VAL A 93 4.58 5.13 4.46
CA VAL A 93 3.82 3.90 4.26
C VAL A 93 3.20 3.92 2.85
N VAL A 94 3.47 2.87 2.07
CA VAL A 94 2.88 2.64 0.75
C VAL A 94 1.70 1.70 0.91
N CYS A 95 0.49 2.23 0.76
CA CYS A 95 -0.75 1.49 0.91
C CYS A 95 -1.16 0.88 -0.44
N TRP A 96 -0.97 -0.43 -0.60
CA TRP A 96 -1.40 -1.16 -1.79
C TRP A 96 -2.84 -1.65 -1.62
N LEU A 97 -3.74 -0.96 -2.32
CA LEU A 97 -5.16 -1.29 -2.32
C LEU A 97 -5.51 -2.40 -3.33
N GLY A 98 -4.55 -2.90 -4.12
CA GLY A 98 -4.81 -3.80 -5.24
C GLY A 98 -4.75 -3.10 -6.59
N GLN A 99 -4.81 -3.87 -7.68
CA GLN A 99 -4.71 -3.34 -9.05
C GLN A 99 -5.81 -2.31 -9.34
N SER A 100 -5.49 -1.29 -10.12
CA SER A 100 -6.49 -0.34 -10.60
C SER A 100 -7.17 -0.83 -11.87
N ASP A 101 -8.34 -0.26 -12.11
CA ASP A 101 -9.16 -0.39 -13.31
C ASP A 101 -9.60 1.02 -13.75
N THR A 102 -10.34 1.11 -14.85
CA THR A 102 -10.79 2.40 -15.39
C THR A 102 -11.58 3.23 -14.38
N ASP A 103 -12.54 2.62 -13.67
CA ASP A 103 -13.39 3.32 -12.72
C ASP A 103 -12.58 3.78 -11.50
N THR A 104 -11.73 2.92 -10.92
CA THR A 104 -10.88 3.26 -9.77
C THR A 104 -9.79 4.29 -10.08
N ASN A 105 -9.26 4.33 -11.31
CA ASN A 105 -8.40 5.44 -11.74
C ASN A 105 -9.17 6.78 -11.70
N LEU A 106 -10.36 6.83 -12.30
CA LEU A 106 -11.22 8.03 -12.25
C LEU A 106 -11.61 8.41 -10.82
N GLY A 107 -11.84 7.43 -9.96
CA GLY A 107 -12.10 7.65 -8.55
C GLY A 107 -10.91 8.27 -7.80
N MET A 108 -9.70 7.78 -8.06
CA MET A 108 -8.46 8.34 -7.51
C MET A 108 -8.22 9.77 -7.99
N ASP A 109 -8.47 10.06 -9.27
CA ASP A 109 -8.35 11.42 -9.83
C ASP A 109 -9.31 12.39 -9.12
N LEU A 110 -10.55 11.99 -8.89
CA LEU A 110 -11.54 12.79 -8.16
C LEU A 110 -11.16 13.00 -6.69
N ILE A 111 -10.61 11.99 -6.02
CA ILE A 111 -10.08 12.13 -4.65
C ILE A 111 -8.92 13.13 -4.65
N ALA A 112 -7.99 13.02 -5.61
CA ALA A 112 -6.83 13.91 -5.69
C ALA A 112 -7.26 15.36 -5.92
N GLU A 113 -8.20 15.61 -6.84
CA GLU A 113 -8.79 16.92 -7.09
C GLU A 113 -9.41 17.50 -5.80
N TYR A 114 -10.21 16.70 -5.09
CA TYR A 114 -10.82 17.12 -3.83
C TYR A 114 -9.78 17.48 -2.76
N VAL A 115 -8.74 16.66 -2.57
CA VAL A 115 -7.67 16.91 -1.60
C VAL A 115 -6.93 18.20 -1.94
N MET A 116 -6.61 18.43 -3.22
CA MET A 116 -5.95 19.66 -3.67
C MET A 116 -6.81 20.90 -3.44
N LEU A 117 -8.11 20.83 -3.78
CA LEU A 117 -9.06 21.92 -3.56
C LEU A 117 -9.23 22.24 -2.08
N ARG A 118 -9.37 21.22 -1.22
CA ARG A 118 -9.48 21.40 0.23
C ARG A 118 -8.22 22.07 0.80
N ALA A 119 -7.04 21.62 0.38
CA ALA A 119 -5.77 22.21 0.81
C ALA A 119 -5.64 23.69 0.38
N LYS A 120 -6.16 24.04 -0.79
CA LYS A 120 -6.05 25.40 -1.36
C LYS A 120 -7.12 26.37 -0.85
N HIS A 121 -8.34 25.90 -0.59
CA HIS A 121 -9.50 26.77 -0.37
C HIS A 121 -10.17 26.62 1.00
N GLY A 122 -9.79 25.63 1.82
CA GLY A 122 -10.33 25.44 3.18
C GLY A 122 -11.84 25.14 3.26
N TYR A 123 -12.53 25.09 2.11
CA TYR A 123 -13.98 24.96 2.01
C TYR A 123 -14.38 23.59 1.47
N ASP A 124 -15.34 22.96 2.12
CA ASP A 124 -15.86 21.63 1.75
C ASP A 124 -17.07 21.74 0.82
N TRP A 125 -16.84 21.63 -0.49
CA TRP A 125 -17.91 21.70 -1.50
C TRP A 125 -18.82 20.45 -1.53
N THR A 126 -18.39 19.33 -0.91
CA THR A 126 -19.13 18.05 -0.96
C THR A 126 -20.52 18.12 -0.34
N ARG A 127 -20.78 19.10 0.53
CA ARG A 127 -22.10 19.33 1.14
C ARG A 127 -23.22 19.60 0.13
N ASN A 128 -22.92 20.04 -1.09
CA ASN A 128 -23.92 20.42 -2.09
C ASN A 128 -23.82 19.69 -3.44
N ALA A 129 -22.87 18.76 -3.60
CA ALA A 129 -22.76 17.98 -4.82
C ALA A 129 -23.80 16.84 -4.81
N LYS A 130 -25.00 17.09 -5.35
CA LYS A 130 -25.85 15.99 -5.84
C LYS A 130 -25.16 15.36 -7.04
N MET A 131 -24.34 14.36 -6.76
CA MET A 131 -23.52 13.69 -7.74
C MET A 131 -24.32 12.49 -8.29
N SER A 132 -24.70 12.54 -9.57
CA SER A 132 -25.27 11.38 -10.27
C SER A 132 -24.21 10.29 -10.37
N GLU A 133 -24.54 9.01 -10.14
CA GLU A 133 -23.58 7.89 -10.12
C GLU A 133 -22.81 7.79 -11.45
N ASN A 134 -21.62 8.40 -11.49
CA ASN A 134 -20.71 8.36 -12.63
C ASN A 134 -19.55 7.40 -12.34
N ALA A 135 -18.75 7.10 -13.35
CA ALA A 135 -17.63 6.15 -13.25
C ALA A 135 -16.65 6.48 -12.12
N ALA A 136 -16.39 7.76 -11.86
CA ALA A 136 -15.52 8.19 -10.75
C ALA A 136 -16.10 7.84 -9.38
N GLN A 137 -17.41 8.02 -9.17
CA GLN A 137 -18.07 7.63 -7.91
C GLN A 137 -18.08 6.13 -7.69
N ARG A 138 -18.34 5.34 -8.75
CA ARG A 138 -18.18 3.89 -8.68
C ARG A 138 -16.75 3.51 -8.36
N GLY A 139 -15.77 4.22 -8.92
CA GLY A 139 -14.35 4.09 -8.58
C GLY A 139 -14.07 4.30 -7.11
N ILE A 140 -14.49 5.43 -6.54
CA ILE A 140 -14.35 5.75 -5.11
C ILE A 140 -14.98 4.65 -4.26
N ARG A 141 -16.22 4.27 -4.58
CA ARG A 141 -16.93 3.18 -3.91
C ARG A 141 -16.09 1.91 -3.95
N ASN A 142 -15.72 1.46 -5.15
CA ASN A 142 -14.93 0.25 -5.35
C ASN A 142 -13.59 0.30 -4.61
N ILE A 143 -12.97 1.46 -4.42
CA ILE A 143 -11.76 1.62 -3.62
C ILE A 143 -12.04 1.33 -2.14
N PHE A 144 -13.08 1.93 -1.56
CA PHE A 144 -13.42 1.79 -0.14
C PHE A 144 -14.01 0.41 0.22
N PHE A 145 -14.58 -0.31 -0.75
CA PHE A 145 -15.02 -1.70 -0.55
C PHE A 145 -13.90 -2.74 -0.73
N ARG A 146 -12.65 -2.33 -0.94
CA ARG A 146 -11.53 -3.28 -1.06
C ARG A 146 -11.26 -3.98 0.27
N PRO A 147 -10.85 -5.26 0.25
CA PRO A 147 -10.53 -6.03 1.47
C PRO A 147 -9.51 -5.36 2.39
N TYR A 148 -8.69 -4.45 1.84
CA TYR A 148 -7.76 -3.63 2.61
C TYR A 148 -8.45 -3.00 3.81
N TRP A 149 -9.54 -2.25 3.60
CA TRP A 149 -10.25 -1.47 4.61
C TRP A 149 -10.93 -2.28 5.72
N HIS A 150 -11.03 -3.60 5.53
CA HIS A 150 -11.63 -4.52 6.49
C HIS A 150 -10.57 -5.26 7.34
N ARG A 151 -9.29 -4.92 7.19
CA ARG A 151 -8.21 -5.47 8.03
C ARG A 151 -8.27 -4.85 9.43
N LEU A 152 -8.29 -5.69 10.46
CA LEU A 152 -8.14 -5.26 11.87
C LEU A 152 -6.89 -4.41 12.12
N TRP A 153 -5.85 -4.60 11.31
CA TRP A 153 -4.52 -4.01 11.52
C TRP A 153 -4.35 -2.59 10.95
N ILE A 154 -5.32 -2.04 10.22
CA ILE A 154 -5.25 -0.66 9.69
C ILE A 154 -5.06 0.37 10.81
N ALA A 155 -5.63 0.13 11.99
CA ALA A 155 -5.46 1.03 13.13
C ALA A 155 -3.98 1.23 13.50
N GLN A 156 -3.16 0.17 13.45
CA GLN A 156 -1.74 0.27 13.77
C GLN A 156 -0.91 0.94 12.66
N GLU A 157 -1.45 1.01 11.43
CA GLU A 157 -0.76 1.57 10.25
C GLU A 157 -1.07 3.06 10.04
N PHE A 158 -2.16 3.60 10.62
CA PHE A 158 -2.63 4.98 10.36
C PHE A 158 -2.99 5.81 11.61
N ILE A 159 -3.02 5.24 12.83
CA ILE A 159 -3.37 5.97 14.08
C ILE A 159 -2.12 6.41 14.87
N LEU A 160 -0.91 6.15 14.35
CA LEU A 160 0.37 6.62 14.90
C LEU A 160 0.81 7.90 14.19
#